data_AF-A0A2P1QWU0-F1
#
_entry.id   AF-A0A2P1QWU0-F1
#
_cell.length_a   1.000
_cell.length_b   1.000
_cell.length_c   1.000
_cell.angle_alpha   90.00
_cell.angle_beta   90.00
_cell.angle_gamma   90.00
#
_symmetry.space_group_name_H-M   'P 1'
#
loop_
_entity.id
_entity.type
_entity.pdbx_description
1 polymer ?
#
loop_
_entity_poly.entity_id
_entity_poly.type
_entity_poly.pdbx_seq_one_letter_code
_entity_poly.pdbx_strand_id
1 'polypeptide(L)'
;MKKRILFFWVLIVFCALNTCSRMRYVGILNKKQSVVTAILKLKTPILQSRFQVWISRVNSQSENQNWFRVKSEYLMNSKRSEFEETIPPQEVLYHEKRGEVILKLSPNYAYFIDWGVQDTNPINGHYSEIRIESLEGKIIYQEQEIENAFWLDDDCECFLWTLK
;
A
#
# COMPACT_ATOMS: atom_id res chain seq x y z
N MET A 1 16.08 -40.81 -34.67
CA MET A 1 15.85 -40.26 -33.32
C MET A 1 16.50 -38.88 -33.23
N LYS A 2 15.75 -37.78 -33.39
CA LYS A 2 16.22 -36.39 -33.19
C LYS A 2 15.02 -35.48 -33.48
N LYS A 3 14.32 -35.00 -32.45
CA LYS A 3 13.34 -33.88 -32.51
C LYS A 3 12.64 -33.59 -31.17
N ARG A 4 12.65 -34.54 -30.21
CA ARG A 4 11.97 -34.38 -28.92
C ARG A 4 12.72 -33.60 -27.84
N ILE A 5 14.00 -33.27 -28.03
CA ILE A 5 14.84 -32.63 -27.01
C ILE A 5 14.76 -31.09 -27.07
N LEU A 6 14.41 -30.49 -28.22
CA LEU A 6 14.36 -29.03 -28.36
C LEU A 6 13.17 -28.37 -27.64
N PHE A 7 12.01 -29.04 -27.59
CA PHE A 7 10.78 -28.45 -27.02
C PHE A 7 10.85 -28.29 -25.48
N PHE A 8 11.57 -29.19 -24.80
CA PHE A 8 11.69 -29.15 -23.34
C PHE A 8 12.56 -27.98 -22.86
N TRP A 9 13.57 -27.59 -23.63
CA TRP A 9 14.43 -26.44 -23.32
C TRP A 9 13.70 -25.10 -23.51
N VAL A 10 12.83 -24.99 -24.52
CA VAL A 10 12.04 -23.75 -24.74
C VAL A 10 11.07 -23.51 -23.57
N LEU A 11 10.39 -24.53 -23.06
CA LEU A 11 9.49 -24.41 -21.91
C LEU A 11 10.22 -24.04 -20.60
N ILE A 12 11.40 -24.60 -20.34
CA ILE A 12 12.18 -24.29 -19.14
C ILE A 12 12.71 -22.84 -19.18
N VAL A 13 13.13 -22.35 -20.34
CA VAL A 13 13.61 -20.97 -20.51
C VAL A 13 12.47 -19.96 -20.38
N PHE A 14 11.25 -20.26 -20.85
CA PHE A 14 10.08 -19.41 -20.62
C PHE A 14 9.62 -19.38 -19.16
N CYS A 15 9.79 -20.47 -18.39
CA CYS A 15 9.51 -20.46 -16.96
C CYS A 15 10.54 -19.66 -16.13
N ALA A 16 11.80 -19.62 -16.57
CA ALA A 16 12.86 -18.87 -15.88
C ALA A 16 12.87 -17.36 -16.18
N LEU A 17 12.21 -16.91 -17.25
CA LEU A 17 12.18 -15.50 -17.67
C LEU A 17 10.98 -14.69 -17.13
N ASN A 18 10.04 -15.32 -16.41
CA ASN A 18 8.80 -14.69 -15.94
C ASN A 18 8.75 -14.44 -14.42
N THR A 19 9.86 -14.53 -13.69
CA THR A 19 9.90 -14.05 -12.30
C THR A 19 10.06 -12.52 -12.25
N CYS A 20 9.21 -11.78 -12.97
CA CYS A 20 8.93 -10.40 -12.58
C CYS A 20 8.12 -10.49 -11.30
N SER A 21 8.76 -10.29 -10.16
CA SER A 21 8.07 -10.17 -8.88
C SER A 21 7.06 -9.03 -8.97
N ARG A 22 5.77 -9.35 -9.00
CA ARG A 22 4.70 -8.34 -9.05
C ARG A 22 4.73 -7.56 -7.74
N MET A 23 4.90 -6.25 -7.81
CA MET A 23 4.78 -5.38 -6.66
C MET A 23 3.31 -5.03 -6.49
N ARG A 24 2.79 -5.18 -5.27
CA ARG A 24 1.41 -4.79 -4.95
C ARG A 24 1.42 -3.71 -3.90
N TYR A 25 0.70 -2.62 -4.14
CA TYR A 25 0.58 -1.56 -3.15
C TYR A 25 -0.42 -1.92 -2.07
N VAL A 26 -0.21 -1.42 -0.86
CA VAL A 26 -1.16 -1.55 0.25
C VAL A 26 -1.79 -0.19 0.49
N GLY A 27 -3.12 -0.12 0.47
CA GLY A 27 -3.82 1.15 0.56
C GLY A 27 -5.15 1.10 1.29
N ILE A 28 -5.59 2.29 1.71
CA ILE A 28 -6.86 2.53 2.38
C ILE A 28 -7.71 3.41 1.47
N LEU A 29 -8.85 2.90 1.02
CA LEU A 29 -9.85 3.62 0.23
C LEU A 29 -10.94 4.18 1.14
N ASN A 30 -11.07 5.50 1.16
CA ASN A 30 -12.20 6.14 1.83
C ASN A 30 -13.38 6.32 0.85
N LYS A 31 -14.39 5.46 0.94
CA LYS A 31 -15.68 5.63 0.22
C LYS A 31 -16.73 6.41 1.00
N LYS A 32 -16.44 6.85 2.25
CA LYS A 32 -17.34 7.73 2.99
C LYS A 32 -17.39 9.11 2.33
N GLN A 33 -18.49 9.83 2.54
CA GLN A 33 -18.68 11.20 2.04
C GLN A 33 -17.88 12.24 2.85
N SER A 34 -17.36 11.88 4.02
CA SER A 34 -16.59 12.75 4.91
C SER A 34 -15.12 12.38 4.95
N VAL A 35 -14.29 13.36 5.34
CA VAL A 35 -12.89 13.09 5.68
C VAL A 35 -12.82 12.16 6.89
N VAL A 36 -11.92 11.19 6.83
CA VAL A 36 -11.64 10.23 7.90
C VAL A 36 -10.18 10.37 8.31
N THR A 37 -9.87 10.22 9.60
CA THR A 37 -8.49 10.21 10.09
C THR A 37 -8.05 8.77 10.31
N ALA A 38 -7.00 8.35 9.59
CA ALA A 38 -6.31 7.10 9.87
C ALA A 38 -5.11 7.37 10.79
N ILE A 39 -5.02 6.63 11.89
CA ILE A 39 -3.89 6.65 12.80
C ILE A 39 -3.24 5.27 12.78
N LEU A 40 -2.02 5.19 12.28
CA LEU A 40 -1.26 3.96 12.08
C LEU A 40 -0.16 3.90 13.14
N LYS A 41 -0.23 2.94 14.06
CA LYS A 41 0.77 2.77 15.11
C LYS A 41 1.83 1.77 14.68
N LEU A 42 3.06 2.24 14.48
CA LEU A 42 4.20 1.41 14.12
C LEU A 42 4.49 0.38 15.22
N LYS A 43 4.84 -0.85 14.82
CA LYS A 43 5.36 -1.88 15.75
C LYS A 43 6.68 -1.42 16.39
N THR A 44 7.55 -0.84 15.57
CA THR A 44 8.84 -0.29 15.97
C THR A 44 8.87 1.19 15.61
N PRO A 45 8.69 2.10 16.59
CA PRO A 45 8.85 3.53 16.34
C PRO A 45 10.23 3.85 15.78
N ILE A 46 10.28 4.78 14.83
CA ILE A 46 11.53 5.26 14.21
C ILE A 46 11.73 6.75 14.50
N LEU A 47 12.95 7.25 14.34
CA LEU A 47 13.25 8.68 14.50
C LEU A 47 12.51 9.53 13.45
N GLN A 48 12.07 10.73 13.81
CA GLN A 48 11.36 11.68 12.94
C GLN A 48 12.14 11.93 11.64
N SER A 49 13.46 12.11 11.72
CA SER A 49 14.31 12.31 10.54
C SER A 49 14.29 11.12 9.59
N ARG A 50 14.27 9.89 10.12
CA ARG A 50 14.15 8.65 9.32
C ARG A 50 12.75 8.50 8.74
N PHE A 51 11.72 8.87 9.49
CA PHE A 51 10.34 8.87 9.01
C PHE A 51 10.16 9.81 7.82
N GLN A 52 10.70 11.03 7.89
CA GLN A 52 10.65 11.97 6.78
C GLN A 52 11.34 11.42 5.53
N VAL A 53 12.50 10.77 5.68
CA VAL A 53 13.17 10.07 4.56
C VAL A 53 12.32 8.93 4.03
N TRP A 54 11.66 8.16 4.90
CA TRP A 54 10.82 7.03 4.51
C TRP A 54 9.66 7.44 3.60
N ILE A 55 9.01 8.57 3.89
CA ILE A 55 7.84 9.04 3.12
C ILE A 55 8.18 9.95 1.92
N SER A 56 9.43 10.43 1.81
CA SER A 56 9.85 11.42 0.80
C SER A 56 10.73 10.87 -0.32
N ARG A 57 10.98 9.56 -0.37
CA ARG A 57 11.86 8.93 -1.37
C ARG A 57 11.20 8.90 -2.76
N VAL A 58 11.38 9.99 -3.49
CA VAL A 58 11.01 10.10 -4.91
C VAL A 58 11.90 9.19 -5.77
N ASN A 59 11.24 8.35 -6.57
CA ASN A 59 11.82 7.45 -7.58
C ASN A 59 12.96 8.08 -8.38
N SER A 60 14.08 7.35 -8.51
CA SER A 60 14.98 7.58 -9.64
C SER A 60 15.37 6.35 -10.44
N GLN A 61 15.08 5.09 -10.04
CA GLN A 61 15.21 3.96 -11.00
C GLN A 61 14.69 2.56 -10.61
N SER A 62 14.39 2.23 -9.34
CA SER A 62 13.63 1.02 -8.92
C SER A 62 13.62 0.96 -7.39
N GLU A 63 12.55 0.38 -6.83
CA GLU A 63 12.24 0.22 -5.39
C GLU A 63 11.62 1.44 -4.67
N ASN A 64 10.50 1.90 -5.25
CA ASN A 64 9.25 2.40 -4.65
C ASN A 64 9.22 2.71 -3.15
N GLN A 65 9.38 3.98 -2.73
CA GLN A 65 8.77 4.46 -1.47
C GLN A 65 8.40 5.94 -1.55
N ASN A 66 7.35 6.26 -2.31
CA ASN A 66 6.52 7.42 -2.02
C ASN A 66 5.13 6.95 -1.67
N TRP A 67 4.59 7.49 -0.58
CA TRP A 67 3.17 7.40 -0.31
C TRP A 67 2.45 8.26 -1.34
N PHE A 68 1.41 7.71 -1.95
CA PHE A 68 0.62 8.40 -2.95
C PHE A 68 -0.85 8.13 -2.75
N ARG A 69 -1.69 8.93 -3.40
CA ARG A 69 -3.13 8.74 -3.44
C ARG A 69 -3.63 8.77 -4.87
N VAL A 70 -4.76 8.10 -5.10
CA VAL A 70 -5.46 8.09 -6.39
C VAL A 70 -6.94 8.28 -6.12
N LYS A 71 -7.63 9.07 -6.95
CA LYS A 71 -9.10 9.13 -6.91
C LYS A 71 -9.70 7.75 -7.24
N SER A 72 -10.76 7.38 -6.54
CA SER A 72 -11.39 6.07 -6.68
C SER A 72 -11.85 5.75 -8.10
N GLU A 73 -12.21 6.77 -8.89
CA GLU A 73 -12.63 6.63 -10.29
C GLU A 73 -11.50 6.15 -11.22
N TYR A 74 -10.23 6.35 -10.85
CA TYR A 74 -9.06 5.93 -11.63
C TYR A 74 -8.40 4.66 -11.06
N LEU A 75 -8.94 4.08 -9.99
CA LEU A 75 -8.30 2.99 -9.26
C LEU A 75 -8.10 1.73 -10.11
N MET A 76 -9.07 1.41 -10.97
CA MET A 76 -9.02 0.25 -11.89
C MET A 76 -8.55 0.62 -13.30
N ASN A 77 -8.02 1.83 -13.49
CA ASN A 77 -7.54 2.27 -14.79
C ASN A 77 -6.19 1.61 -15.09
N SER A 78 -6.01 1.05 -16.29
CA SER A 78 -4.73 0.44 -16.71
C SER A 78 -3.56 1.45 -16.73
N LYS A 79 -3.87 2.74 -16.79
CA LYS A 79 -2.94 3.88 -16.69
C LYS A 79 -3.03 4.58 -15.32
N ARG A 80 -3.44 3.89 -14.25
CA ARG A 80 -3.56 4.42 -12.87
C ARG A 80 -2.36 5.28 -12.44
N SER A 81 -1.14 4.87 -12.83
CA SER A 81 0.10 5.59 -12.55
C SER A 81 0.13 7.04 -13.07
N GLU A 82 -0.60 7.34 -14.15
CA GLU A 82 -0.74 8.71 -14.68
C GLU A 82 -1.59 9.60 -13.76
N PHE A 83 -2.35 9.01 -12.82
CA PHE A 83 -3.25 9.68 -11.88
C PHE A 83 -2.76 9.61 -10.42
N GLU A 84 -1.54 9.12 -10.18
CA GLU A 84 -0.96 9.05 -8.84
C GLU A 84 -0.54 10.45 -8.36
N GLU A 85 -1.14 10.89 -7.26
CA GLU A 85 -0.75 12.11 -6.56
C GLU A 85 0.17 11.74 -5.40
N THR A 86 1.44 12.18 -5.42
CA THR A 86 2.32 12.01 -4.25
C THR A 86 1.73 12.74 -3.05
N ILE A 87 1.66 12.08 -1.90
CA ILE A 87 1.20 12.70 -0.66
C ILE A 87 2.33 13.57 -0.12
N PRO A 88 2.15 14.89 0.01
CA PRO A 88 3.21 15.74 0.53
C PRO A 88 3.57 15.36 1.98
N PRO A 89 4.87 15.34 2.37
CA PRO A 89 5.29 14.97 3.72
C PRO A 89 4.60 15.77 4.83
N GLN A 90 4.25 17.04 4.58
CA GLN A 90 3.53 17.88 5.54
C GLN A 90 2.07 17.46 5.79
N GLU A 91 1.45 16.69 4.89
CA GLU A 91 0.11 16.10 5.10
C GLU A 91 0.17 14.85 5.99
N VAL A 92 1.36 14.29 6.22
CA VAL A 92 1.59 13.09 7.03
C VAL A 92 2.22 13.49 8.36
N LEU A 93 1.43 13.49 9.43
CA LEU A 93 1.95 13.81 10.77
C LEU A 93 2.52 12.55 11.40
N TYR A 94 3.66 12.69 12.07
CA TYR A 94 4.27 11.60 12.84
C TYR A 94 4.58 12.04 14.26
N HIS A 95 4.15 11.22 15.21
CA HIS A 95 4.43 11.40 16.63
C HIS A 95 5.42 10.35 17.10
N GLU A 96 6.71 10.67 17.01
CA GLU A 96 7.82 9.76 17.35
C GLU A 96 7.65 9.05 18.71
N LYS A 97 7.31 9.79 19.77
CA LYS A 97 7.13 9.22 21.12
C LYS A 97 6.02 8.16 21.21
N ARG A 98 5.00 8.27 20.34
CA ARG A 98 3.86 7.34 20.31
C ARG A 98 4.01 6.29 19.20
N GLY A 99 4.94 6.49 18.27
CA GLY A 99 5.04 5.69 17.04
C GLY A 99 3.81 5.82 16.14
N GLU A 100 3.07 6.93 16.22
CA GLU A 100 1.80 7.11 15.52
C GLU A 100 1.98 7.98 14.28
N VAL A 101 1.59 7.45 13.12
CA VAL A 101 1.43 8.19 11.88
C VAL A 101 -0.04 8.59 11.74
N ILE A 102 -0.32 9.85 11.41
CA ILE A 102 -1.68 10.37 11.25
C ILE A 102 -1.84 10.89 9.83
N LEU A 103 -2.87 10.39 9.15
CA LEU A 103 -3.21 10.71 7.78
C LEU A 103 -4.69 11.06 7.67
N LYS A 104 -5.00 12.20 7.04
CA LYS A 104 -6.38 12.58 6.71
C LYS A 104 -6.74 12.01 5.34
N LEU A 105 -7.75 11.14 5.31
CA LEU A 105 -8.24 10.47 4.12
C LEU A 105 -9.42 11.26 3.55
N SER A 106 -9.19 11.99 2.46
CA SER A 106 -10.26 12.64 1.70
C SER A 106 -11.28 11.64 1.15
N PRO A 107 -12.57 12.02 1.03
CA PRO A 107 -13.58 11.23 0.34
C PRO A 107 -13.14 10.82 -1.07
N ASN A 108 -13.48 9.59 -1.46
CA ASN A 108 -13.24 9.04 -2.80
C ASN A 108 -11.76 9.00 -3.23
N TYR A 109 -10.86 8.86 -2.27
CA TYR A 109 -9.44 8.63 -2.54
C TYR A 109 -8.95 7.33 -1.89
N ALA A 110 -8.11 6.60 -2.62
CA ALA A 110 -7.30 5.52 -2.10
C ALA A 110 -5.90 6.04 -1.77
N TYR A 111 -5.46 5.85 -0.53
CA TYR A 111 -4.14 6.25 -0.03
C TYR A 111 -3.27 5.01 0.10
N PHE A 112 -2.18 4.96 -0.66
CA PHE A 112 -1.23 3.86 -0.67
C PHE A 112 -0.02 4.22 0.17
N ILE A 113 0.18 3.45 1.23
CA ILE A 113 1.07 3.74 2.35
C ILE A 113 2.13 2.64 2.55
N ASP A 114 2.09 1.60 1.73
CA ASP A 114 3.01 0.48 1.78
C ASP A 114 3.04 -0.28 0.46
N TRP A 115 3.94 -1.25 0.35
CA TRP A 115 4.01 -2.17 -0.78
C TRP A 115 4.53 -3.54 -0.35
N GLY A 116 3.94 -4.58 -0.94
CA GLY A 116 4.37 -5.96 -0.81
C GLY A 116 4.97 -6.49 -2.11
N VAL A 117 5.76 -7.55 -1.97
CA VAL A 117 6.22 -8.37 -3.09
C VAL A 117 5.32 -9.59 -3.18
N GLN A 118 4.83 -9.89 -4.38
CA GLN A 118 3.92 -11.03 -4.67
C GLN A 118 2.59 -10.92 -3.89
N ASP A 119 2.15 -12.02 -3.28
CA ASP A 119 0.90 -12.15 -2.52
C ASP A 119 1.09 -11.87 -1.02
N THR A 120 2.22 -11.28 -0.62
CA THR A 120 2.50 -11.00 0.80
C THR A 120 2.04 -9.59 1.16
N ASN A 121 1.09 -9.48 2.08
CA ASN A 121 0.68 -8.21 2.66
C ASN A 121 1.62 -7.82 3.83
N PRO A 122 2.49 -6.80 3.69
CA PRO A 122 3.44 -6.41 4.73
C PRO A 122 2.80 -5.65 5.90
N ILE A 123 1.52 -5.28 5.81
CA ILE A 123 0.90 -4.34 6.76
C ILE A 123 1.04 -4.79 8.22
N ASN A 124 0.90 -6.10 8.46
CA ASN A 124 1.06 -6.70 9.78
C ASN A 124 2.50 -6.69 10.28
N GLY A 125 3.50 -6.64 9.38
CA GLY A 125 4.90 -6.48 9.76
C GLY A 125 5.20 -5.07 10.27
N HIS A 126 4.50 -4.05 9.78
CA HIS A 126 4.82 -2.66 10.04
C HIS A 126 3.97 -2.03 11.14
N TYR A 127 2.68 -2.39 11.24
CA TYR A 127 1.73 -1.74 12.14
C TYR A 127 1.22 -2.70 13.23
N SER A 128 1.14 -2.18 14.47
CA SER A 128 0.62 -2.88 15.64
C SER A 128 -0.87 -2.61 15.86
N GLU A 129 -1.32 -1.43 15.43
CA GLU A 129 -2.69 -0.96 15.55
C GLU A 129 -2.98 -0.01 14.40
N ILE A 130 -4.19 -0.09 13.83
CA ILE A 130 -4.73 0.94 12.95
C ILE A 130 -6.04 1.45 13.54
N ARG A 131 -6.16 2.76 13.73
CA ARG A 131 -7.38 3.41 14.20
C ARG A 131 -7.97 4.27 13.11
N ILE A 132 -9.28 4.18 12.95
CA ILE A 132 -10.06 4.98 12.03
C ILE A 132 -10.99 5.86 12.85
N GLU A 133 -10.82 7.17 12.73
CA GLU A 133 -11.60 8.19 13.45
C GLU A 133 -12.38 9.05 12.45
N SER A 134 -13.69 9.15 12.63
CA SER A 134 -14.60 9.98 11.85
C SER A 134 -15.57 10.73 12.77
N LEU A 135 -16.47 11.53 12.18
CA LEU A 135 -17.55 12.17 12.94
C LEU A 135 -18.54 11.16 13.54
N GLU A 136 -18.62 9.96 12.97
CA GLU A 136 -19.54 8.89 13.38
C GLU A 136 -18.98 8.06 14.54
N GLY A 137 -17.68 8.19 14.83
CA GLY A 137 -17.03 7.50 15.92
C GLY A 137 -15.61 7.03 15.60
N LYS A 138 -15.15 6.08 16.38
CA LYS A 138 -13.79 5.55 16.35
C LYS A 138 -13.82 4.03 16.33
N ILE A 139 -13.03 3.44 15.44
CA ILE A 139 -12.81 2.00 15.35
C ILE A 139 -11.31 1.72 15.45
N ILE A 140 -10.94 0.67 16.16
CA ILE A 140 -9.56 0.23 16.38
C ILE A 140 -9.43 -1.18 15.85
N TYR A 141 -8.35 -1.44 15.10
CA TYR A 141 -8.00 -2.74 14.53
C TYR A 141 -6.62 -3.15 15.03
N GLN A 142 -6.49 -4.39 15.48
CA GLN A 142 -5.23 -4.95 15.97
C GLN A 142 -4.97 -6.34 15.39
N GLU A 143 -3.69 -6.71 15.26
CA GLU A 143 -3.25 -8.06 14.88
C GLU A 143 -3.96 -8.60 13.62
N GLN A 144 -4.70 -9.71 13.74
CA GLN A 144 -5.38 -10.37 12.63
C GLN A 144 -6.46 -9.50 11.98
N GLU A 145 -7.08 -8.58 12.74
CA GLU A 145 -8.08 -7.67 12.20
C GLU A 145 -7.49 -6.71 11.18
N ILE A 146 -6.21 -6.34 11.34
CA ILE A 146 -5.49 -5.52 10.36
C ILE A 146 -5.31 -6.34 9.08
N GLU A 147 -4.83 -7.58 9.15
CA GLU A 147 -4.68 -8.44 7.95
C GLU A 147 -5.98 -8.57 7.18
N ASN A 148 -7.05 -8.86 7.91
CA ASN A 148 -8.38 -9.11 7.35
C ASN A 148 -9.04 -7.83 6.83
N ALA A 149 -8.50 -6.65 7.11
CA ALA A 149 -9.00 -5.40 6.56
C ALA A 149 -8.50 -5.18 5.12
N PHE A 150 -7.29 -5.65 4.80
CA PHE A 150 -6.60 -5.42 3.54
C PHE A 150 -6.67 -6.66 2.63
N TRP A 151 -7.76 -6.75 1.88
CA TRP A 151 -7.97 -7.84 0.92
C TRP A 151 -7.19 -7.60 -0.35
N LEU A 152 -6.71 -8.69 -0.95
CA LEU A 152 -6.15 -8.64 -2.28
C LEU A 152 -7.26 -8.31 -3.29
N ASP A 153 -7.03 -7.28 -4.10
CA ASP A 153 -7.82 -6.89 -5.25
C ASP A 153 -6.92 -6.99 -6.48
N ASP A 154 -7.16 -8.03 -7.29
CA ASP A 154 -6.35 -8.35 -8.46
C ASP A 154 -6.55 -7.36 -9.61
N ASP A 155 -7.68 -6.66 -9.65
CA ASP A 155 -7.99 -5.69 -10.70
C ASP A 155 -7.21 -4.37 -10.47
N CYS A 156 -7.04 -3.95 -9.21
CA CYS A 156 -6.16 -2.83 -8.86
C CYS A 156 -4.68 -3.23 -8.68
N GLU A 157 -4.39 -4.54 -8.71
CA GLU A 157 -3.10 -5.13 -8.33
C GLU A 157 -2.62 -4.68 -6.93
N CYS A 158 -3.52 -4.64 -5.96
CA CYS A 158 -3.27 -4.01 -4.67
C CYS A 158 -3.94 -4.73 -3.49
N PHE A 159 -3.41 -4.56 -2.28
CA PHE A 159 -4.08 -4.90 -1.04
C PHE A 159 -4.87 -3.67 -0.56
N LEU A 160 -6.19 -3.74 -0.58
CA LEU A 160 -7.03 -2.58 -0.39
C LEU A 160 -8.01 -2.77 0.76
N TRP A 161 -7.97 -1.85 1.72
CA TRP A 161 -9.00 -1.71 2.72
C TRP A 161 -10.00 -0.62 2.33
N THR A 162 -11.26 -0.99 2.10
CA THR A 162 -12.33 -0.03 1.78
C THR A 162 -13.14 0.36 3.01
N LEU A 163 -13.03 1.63 3.42
CA LEU A 163 -13.88 2.25 4.43
C LEU A 163 -15.20 2.69 3.77
N LYS A 164 -16.33 2.12 4.23
CA LYS A 164 -17.67 2.42 3.72
C LYS A 164 -18.46 3.31 4.67
#